data_AF-A0A1B7LYG4-F1
#
_entry.id   AF-A0A1B7LYG4-F1
#
_cell.length_a   1.000
_cell.length_b   1.000
_cell.length_c   1.000
_cell.angle_alpha   90.00
_cell.angle_beta   90.00
_cell.angle_gamma   90.00
#
_symmetry.space_group_name_H-M   'P 1'
#
loop_
_entity.id
_entity.type
_entity.pdbx_description
1 polymer ?
#
loop_
_entity_poly.entity_id
_entity_poly.type
_entity_poly.pdbx_seq_one_letter_code
_entity_poly.pdbx_strand_id
1 'polypeptide(L)'
;MRNNVTNQHQPTADDLDTLSRQLGRPVRDVVEIGARCVCGNPLVATTAPRLSNGIPFPTTFYLTHPHATAAASRLENAGVMEDMTQRLNNDAELAAAYRKAHEQYLSARARIGEISGVGPVPEIDGVTAGGMPERVKCIHVLVGHSLAEGPGANPLGDEALALMRHDFDPTVCRCEGAWDTEGEAPQKDLSRHTRRLRRAGRTNPIQYEESGAGPVAAIDAGTNSVRLLIAKMTENGMQELHRDMRIVRLGQGVDETGEFAPEALERTFAAVYEYAKEITRYGAYPTRFIATSASRDVSNRDAFVTGIRQRLHVTPEVVSGEVEAELTFSGAVSALDTSRWDRPVKVAVVDLGGGSTEIVIGTIDPADGAATITAQTSMNVGCVRFHERHKLADPPTQEQIRAAQNDLAQHLAALDPQVFDLTSLDAVVGVAGTITTITAAALGLEAYDSEAIHGTELDIDRIVDTANSIIAETTQQRAAHGFMHEGRIDVIGAGAIIWAQLLQHIRQATNGRVTTAITSEKDILDGIALSLLR
;
A
#
# COMPACT_ATOMS: atom_id res chain seq x y z
N MET A 1 4.11 11.03 60.67
CA MET A 1 4.91 10.45 59.58
C MET A 1 4.32 10.91 58.26
N ARG A 2 4.89 11.96 57.65
CA ARG A 2 4.53 12.39 56.30
C ARG A 2 5.32 11.50 55.35
N ASN A 3 4.70 10.43 54.86
CA ASN A 3 5.32 9.61 53.80
C ASN A 3 5.19 10.36 52.47
N ASN A 4 6.35 10.53 51.82
CA ASN A 4 6.56 11.22 50.55
C ASN A 4 5.63 10.70 49.44
N VAL A 5 4.79 11.58 48.90
CA VAL A 5 3.97 11.37 47.69
C VAL A 5 4.77 11.69 46.40
N THR A 6 6.06 12.01 46.52
CA THR A 6 6.86 12.60 45.44
C THR A 6 7.50 11.63 44.45
N ASN A 7 7.21 10.32 44.49
CA ASN A 7 7.93 9.31 43.69
C ASN A 7 7.10 8.50 42.68
N GLN A 8 5.83 8.85 42.43
CA GLN A 8 4.94 8.05 41.57
C GLN A 8 5.14 8.27 40.06
N HIS A 9 5.65 9.45 39.68
CA HIS A 9 5.87 9.83 38.28
C HIS A 9 7.27 9.50 37.76
N GLN A 10 8.25 9.23 38.63
CA GLN A 10 9.60 8.91 38.16
C GLN A 10 9.61 7.51 37.50
N PRO A 11 10.13 7.34 36.28
CA PRO A 11 10.18 6.05 35.61
C PRO A 11 11.17 5.12 36.30
N THR A 12 10.75 3.90 36.62
CA THR A 12 11.67 2.81 36.99
C THR A 12 12.22 2.11 35.74
N ALA A 13 13.24 1.26 35.89
CA ALA A 13 13.73 0.44 34.77
C ALA A 13 12.62 -0.48 34.21
N ASP A 14 11.84 -1.09 35.11
CA ASP A 14 10.70 -1.93 34.74
C ASP A 14 9.62 -1.15 33.98
N ASP A 15 9.42 0.14 34.32
CA ASP A 15 8.51 1.01 33.57
C ASP A 15 9.00 1.23 32.13
N LEU A 16 10.29 1.50 31.95
CA LEU A 16 10.88 1.73 30.63
C LEU A 16 10.87 0.47 29.76
N ASP A 17 11.12 -0.70 30.37
CA ASP A 17 11.02 -1.99 29.71
C ASP A 17 9.57 -2.27 29.31
N THR A 18 8.62 -2.04 30.22
CA THR A 18 7.19 -2.22 29.95
C THR A 18 6.73 -1.31 28.82
N LEU A 19 7.09 -0.02 28.86
CA LEU A 19 6.81 0.91 27.77
C LEU A 19 7.42 0.43 26.45
N SER A 20 8.63 -0.10 26.47
CA SER A 20 9.31 -0.59 25.27
C SER A 20 8.60 -1.81 24.67
N ARG A 21 8.08 -2.70 25.51
CA ARG A 21 7.29 -3.87 25.08
C ARG A 21 5.92 -3.47 24.56
N GLN A 22 5.23 -2.56 25.25
CA GLN A 22 3.96 -1.98 24.80
C GLN A 22 4.11 -1.32 23.42
N LEU A 23 5.23 -0.63 23.17
CA LEU A 23 5.51 0.06 21.91
C LEU A 23 6.15 -0.83 20.83
N GLY A 24 6.63 -2.02 21.18
CA GLY A 24 7.41 -2.89 20.29
C GLY A 24 8.75 -2.30 19.84
N ARG A 25 9.30 -1.33 20.57
CA ARG A 25 10.59 -0.65 20.30
C ARG A 25 11.12 -0.01 21.58
N PRO A 26 12.42 0.32 21.70
CA PRO A 26 12.90 1.06 22.87
C PRO A 26 12.15 2.36 23.05
N VAL A 27 11.72 2.60 24.29
CA VAL A 27 11.11 3.87 24.67
C VAL A 27 12.17 4.97 24.69
N ARG A 28 11.78 6.20 24.37
CA ARG A 28 12.71 7.31 24.13
C ARG A 28 12.52 8.42 25.14
N ASP A 29 13.63 8.80 25.77
CA ASP A 29 13.78 10.02 26.58
C ASP A 29 12.56 10.30 27.49
N VAL A 30 12.06 9.25 28.14
CA VAL A 30 10.92 9.33 29.07
C VAL A 30 11.40 9.98 30.35
N VAL A 31 10.73 11.06 30.72
CA VAL A 31 11.04 11.88 31.89
C VAL A 31 10.15 11.48 33.05
N GLU A 32 8.86 11.22 32.76
CA GLU A 32 7.86 10.83 33.75
C GLU A 32 6.91 9.76 33.18
N ILE A 33 6.28 9.00 34.07
CA ILE A 33 5.08 8.22 33.76
C ILE A 33 3.87 9.11 34.01
N GLY A 34 3.28 9.61 32.92
CA GLY A 34 2.15 10.55 32.98
C GLY A 34 0.91 9.92 33.59
N ALA A 35 0.64 8.65 33.27
CA ALA A 35 -0.48 7.92 33.84
C ALA A 35 -0.16 6.43 33.99
N ARG A 36 -0.77 5.78 34.98
CA ARG A 36 -0.63 4.36 35.28
C ARG A 36 -1.99 3.67 35.27
N CYS A 37 -1.99 2.41 34.87
CA CYS A 37 -3.12 1.50 35.03
C CYS A 37 -3.31 1.20 36.52
N VAL A 38 -4.49 0.73 36.92
CA VAL A 38 -4.78 0.34 38.31
C VAL A 38 -3.86 -0.76 38.85
N CYS A 39 -3.21 -1.55 37.98
CA CYS A 39 -2.19 -2.53 38.36
C CYS A 39 -0.76 -1.95 38.48
N GLY A 40 -0.57 -0.66 38.20
CA GLY A 40 0.71 0.04 38.29
C GLY A 40 1.47 0.17 36.97
N ASN A 41 1.14 -0.61 35.94
CA ASN A 41 1.78 -0.53 34.63
C ASN A 41 1.57 0.82 33.95
N PRO A 42 2.55 1.33 33.18
CA PRO A 42 2.43 2.61 32.51
C PRO A 42 1.35 2.60 31.42
N LEU A 43 0.55 3.68 31.38
CA LEU A 43 -0.43 3.97 30.32
C LEU A 43 0.06 5.06 29.37
N VAL A 44 0.73 6.07 29.92
CA VAL A 44 1.20 7.26 29.21
C VAL A 44 2.64 7.53 29.59
N ALA A 45 3.51 7.59 28.59
CA ALA A 45 4.87 8.07 28.75
C ALA A 45 4.90 9.60 28.56
N THR A 46 5.60 10.29 29.45
CA THR A 46 5.85 11.73 29.33
C THR A 46 7.28 11.96 28.87
N THR A 47 7.46 12.41 27.63
CA THR A 47 8.75 12.46 26.93
C THR A 47 9.32 13.87 26.89
N ALA A 48 10.66 13.96 26.93
CA ALA A 48 11.39 15.22 26.81
C ALA A 48 11.04 15.94 25.49
N PRO A 49 10.99 17.29 25.48
CA PRO A 49 10.66 18.07 24.27
C PRO A 49 11.76 18.01 23.19
N ARG A 50 12.93 17.48 23.53
CA ARG A 50 13.99 17.09 22.60
C ARG A 50 14.54 15.74 23.03
N LEU A 51 14.68 14.84 22.07
CA LEU A 51 15.29 13.55 22.29
C LEU A 51 16.82 13.68 22.47
N SER A 52 17.46 12.71 23.12
CA SER A 52 18.91 12.69 23.34
C SER A 52 19.74 12.71 22.04
N ASN A 53 19.13 12.29 20.93
CA ASN A 53 19.71 12.42 19.58
C ASN A 53 19.57 13.82 18.95
N GLY A 54 19.04 14.79 19.69
CA GLY A 54 18.91 16.20 19.30
C GLY A 54 17.61 16.56 18.59
N ILE A 55 16.72 15.60 18.35
CA ILE A 55 15.50 15.80 17.54
C ILE A 55 14.39 16.46 18.39
N PRO A 56 13.79 17.58 17.94
CA PRO A 56 12.60 18.14 18.58
C PRO A 56 11.44 17.13 18.58
N PHE A 57 10.80 16.95 19.74
CA PHE A 57 9.72 15.99 19.92
C PHE A 57 8.46 16.70 20.42
N PRO A 58 7.52 17.06 19.53
CA PRO A 58 6.37 17.89 19.90
C PRO A 58 5.32 17.16 20.76
N THR A 59 5.39 15.83 20.85
CA THR A 59 4.46 15.00 21.62
C THR A 59 5.00 14.71 23.01
N THR A 60 4.59 15.49 24.00
CA THR A 60 4.95 15.30 25.41
C THR A 60 4.26 14.08 26.01
N PHE A 61 2.94 13.94 25.84
CA PHE A 61 2.18 12.80 26.38
C PHE A 61 1.94 11.76 25.29
N TYR A 62 2.54 10.58 25.46
CA TYR A 62 2.50 9.48 24.49
C TYR A 62 1.74 8.29 25.08
N LEU A 63 0.55 8.00 24.55
CA LEU A 63 -0.27 6.86 24.97
C LEU A 63 0.38 5.56 24.49
N THR A 64 0.65 4.63 25.42
CA THR A 64 1.43 3.41 25.11
C THR A 64 0.65 2.13 25.32
N HIS A 65 -0.35 2.11 26.20
CA HIS A 65 -1.07 0.88 26.53
C HIS A 65 -1.85 0.33 25.32
N PRO A 66 -1.60 -0.92 24.87
CA PRO A 66 -2.16 -1.47 23.62
C PRO A 66 -3.68 -1.39 23.51
N HIS A 67 -4.42 -1.64 24.60
CA HIS A 67 -5.88 -1.49 24.58
C HIS A 67 -6.33 -0.02 24.47
N ALA A 68 -5.62 0.91 25.11
CA ALA A 68 -5.95 2.33 25.07
C ALA A 68 -5.63 2.91 23.68
N THR A 69 -4.49 2.52 23.10
CA THR A 69 -4.12 2.90 21.74
C THR A 69 -5.10 2.30 20.72
N ALA A 70 -5.48 1.03 20.87
CA ALA A 70 -6.47 0.41 19.98
C ALA A 70 -7.84 1.09 20.08
N ALA A 71 -8.29 1.44 21.29
CA ALA A 71 -9.56 2.12 21.48
C ALA A 71 -9.53 3.56 20.91
N ALA A 72 -8.41 4.29 21.09
CA ALA A 72 -8.20 5.58 20.45
C ALA A 72 -8.23 5.46 18.93
N SER A 73 -7.53 4.49 18.34
CA SER A 73 -7.56 4.21 16.89
C SER A 73 -8.95 3.89 16.37
N ARG A 74 -9.79 3.16 17.13
CA ARG A 74 -11.19 2.91 16.73
C ARG A 74 -12.00 4.20 16.65
N LEU A 75 -11.85 5.10 17.63
CA LEU A 75 -12.50 6.41 17.56
C LEU A 75 -11.97 7.25 16.39
N GLU A 76 -10.66 7.20 16.12
CA GLU A 76 -10.06 7.89 14.97
C GLU A 76 -10.65 7.38 13.65
N ASN A 77 -10.82 6.07 13.52
CA ASN A 77 -11.41 5.42 12.34
C ASN A 77 -12.93 5.64 12.24
N ALA A 78 -13.61 5.88 13.36
CA ALA A 78 -15.04 6.17 13.41
C ALA A 78 -15.38 7.64 13.10
N GLY A 79 -14.40 8.44 12.64
CA GLY A 79 -14.61 9.83 12.25
C GLY A 79 -14.71 10.82 13.43
N VAL A 80 -14.48 10.38 14.67
CA VAL A 80 -14.62 11.23 15.87
C VAL A 80 -13.72 12.46 15.81
N MET A 81 -12.53 12.37 15.22
CA MET A 81 -11.64 13.53 15.06
C MET A 81 -12.22 14.63 14.18
N GLU A 82 -12.96 14.25 13.15
CA GLU A 82 -13.59 15.18 12.23
C GLU A 82 -14.77 15.87 12.90
N ASP A 83 -15.65 15.12 13.59
CA ASP A 83 -16.74 15.68 14.39
C ASP A 83 -16.23 16.68 15.44
N MET A 84 -15.21 16.27 16.20
CA MET A 84 -14.58 17.15 17.18
C MET A 84 -14.00 18.41 16.55
N THR A 85 -13.36 18.30 15.38
CA THR A 85 -12.81 19.44 14.63
C THR A 85 -13.90 20.36 14.10
N GLN A 86 -15.00 19.80 13.60
CA GLN A 86 -16.14 20.57 13.12
C GLN A 86 -16.80 21.34 14.28
N ARG A 87 -16.95 20.70 15.45
CA ARG A 87 -17.49 21.33 16.65
C ARG A 87 -16.60 22.47 17.16
N LEU A 88 -15.27 22.36 17.08
CA LEU A 88 -14.37 23.48 17.40
C LEU A 88 -14.62 24.74 16.56
N ASN A 89 -15.11 24.59 15.32
CA ASN A 89 -15.44 25.73 14.46
C ASN A 89 -16.81 26.35 14.79
N ASN A 90 -17.72 25.56 15.36
CA ASN A 90 -19.11 25.94 15.56
C ASN A 90 -19.47 26.26 17.02
N ASP A 91 -18.63 25.84 17.97
CA ASP A 91 -18.80 26.05 19.41
C ASP A 91 -17.63 26.88 19.97
N ALA A 92 -17.91 28.17 20.22
CA ALA A 92 -16.92 29.11 20.72
C ALA A 92 -16.46 28.79 22.16
N GLU A 93 -17.31 28.17 22.97
CA GLU A 93 -16.97 27.79 24.35
C GLU A 93 -16.03 26.58 24.35
N LEU A 94 -16.35 25.55 23.54
CA LEU A 94 -15.47 24.40 23.33
C LEU A 94 -14.11 24.82 22.75
N ALA A 95 -14.10 25.74 21.77
CA ALA A 95 -12.86 26.27 21.20
C ALA A 95 -12.02 27.04 22.23
N ALA A 96 -12.66 27.80 23.13
CA ALA A 96 -11.97 28.47 24.23
C ALA A 96 -11.40 27.47 25.24
N ALA A 97 -12.16 26.43 25.60
CA ALA A 97 -11.69 25.36 26.49
C ALA A 97 -10.53 24.57 25.87
N TYR A 98 -10.57 24.29 24.57
CA TYR A 98 -9.51 23.58 23.86
C TYR A 98 -8.24 24.43 23.67
N ARG A 99 -8.37 25.76 23.51
CA ARG A 99 -7.25 26.71 23.60
C ARG A 99 -6.60 26.71 24.99
N LYS A 100 -7.40 26.67 26.06
CA LYS A 100 -6.85 26.55 27.42
C LYS A 100 -6.10 25.22 27.61
N ALA A 101 -6.63 24.12 27.08
CA ALA A 101 -5.94 22.82 27.08
C ALA A 101 -4.60 22.88 26.32
N HIS A 102 -4.54 23.59 25.20
CA HIS A 102 -3.31 23.84 24.46
C HIS A 102 -2.26 24.61 25.29
N GLU A 103 -2.66 25.69 25.96
CA GLU A 103 -1.77 26.47 26.84
C GLU A 103 -1.25 25.63 28.02
N GLN A 104 -2.13 24.80 28.62
CA GLN A 104 -1.74 23.86 29.67
C GLN A 104 -0.74 22.83 29.16
N TYR A 105 -0.94 22.27 27.97
CA TYR A 105 0.01 21.35 27.34
C TYR A 105 1.39 22.00 27.14
N LEU A 106 1.42 23.25 26.67
CA LEU A 106 2.67 24.00 26.49
C LEU A 106 3.39 24.21 27.83
N SER A 107 2.65 24.57 28.88
CA SER A 107 3.19 24.72 30.23
C SER A 107 3.74 23.39 30.78
N ALA A 108 3.01 22.28 30.59
CA ALA A 108 3.46 20.96 31.02
C ALA A 108 4.73 20.55 30.26
N ARG A 109 4.80 20.79 28.96
CA ARG A 109 6.01 20.53 28.18
C ARG A 109 7.21 21.37 28.64
N ALA A 110 7.00 22.65 28.97
CA ALA A 110 8.07 23.51 29.49
C ALA A 110 8.63 22.94 30.81
N ARG A 111 7.74 22.54 31.73
CA ARG A 111 8.09 21.84 32.97
C ARG A 111 8.92 20.58 32.71
N ILE A 112 8.51 19.73 31.78
CA ILE A 112 9.24 18.51 31.40
C ILE A 112 10.60 18.86 30.77
N GLY A 113 10.69 19.93 30.00
CA GLY A 113 11.94 20.46 29.46
C GLY A 113 12.92 20.86 30.57
N GLU A 114 12.45 21.50 31.63
CA GLU A 114 13.26 21.85 32.79
C GLU A 114 13.74 20.61 33.56
N ILE A 115 12.83 19.66 33.84
CA ILE A 115 13.15 18.42 34.58
C ILE A 115 14.17 17.57 33.81
N SER A 116 14.04 17.47 32.48
CA SER A 116 14.97 16.72 31.63
C SER A 116 16.30 17.44 31.38
N GLY A 117 16.44 18.71 31.81
CA GLY A 117 17.62 19.52 31.53
C GLY A 117 17.75 19.99 30.07
N VAL A 118 16.75 19.70 29.23
CA VAL A 118 16.68 20.14 27.83
C VAL A 118 16.38 21.64 27.72
N GLY A 119 15.52 22.15 28.61
CA GLY A 119 15.04 23.53 28.57
C GLY A 119 14.15 23.83 27.36
N PRO A 120 14.07 25.11 26.95
CA PRO A 120 13.26 25.54 25.81
C PRO A 120 13.72 24.93 24.47
N VAL A 121 12.75 24.57 23.61
CA VAL A 121 12.99 23.98 22.27
C VAL A 121 12.31 24.87 21.21
N PRO A 122 13.03 25.87 20.66
CA PRO A 122 12.44 26.86 19.76
C PRO A 122 11.75 26.28 18.52
N GLU A 123 12.20 25.13 18.02
CA GLU A 123 11.67 24.48 16.80
C GLU A 123 10.23 23.99 16.94
N ILE A 124 9.74 23.81 18.17
CA ILE A 124 8.37 23.38 18.47
C ILE A 124 7.65 24.38 19.38
N ASP A 125 8.18 25.59 19.54
CA ASP A 125 7.55 26.62 20.36
C ASP A 125 6.15 26.95 19.85
N GLY A 126 5.20 27.09 20.79
CA GLY A 126 3.77 27.23 20.47
C GLY A 126 3.11 26.05 19.74
N VAL A 127 3.84 24.99 19.36
CA VAL A 127 3.28 23.84 18.63
C VAL A 127 2.97 22.71 19.60
N THR A 128 1.71 22.31 19.75
CA THR A 128 1.36 21.10 20.50
C THR A 128 1.07 19.92 19.57
N ALA A 129 1.34 18.70 20.03
CA ALA A 129 0.84 17.51 19.35
C ALA A 129 -0.71 17.46 19.39
N GLY A 130 -1.32 16.62 18.57
CA GLY A 130 -2.78 16.51 18.48
C GLY A 130 -3.51 17.58 17.65
N GLY A 131 -2.83 18.63 17.16
CA GLY A 131 -3.43 19.62 16.24
C GLY A 131 -4.07 20.80 16.96
N MET A 132 -4.06 20.75 18.30
CA MET A 132 -4.40 21.83 19.20
C MET A 132 -3.75 23.17 18.81
N PRO A 133 -4.45 24.30 19.00
CA PRO A 133 -5.84 24.38 19.46
C PRO A 133 -6.87 24.41 18.32
N GLU A 134 -6.43 24.32 17.06
CA GLU A 134 -7.29 24.63 15.91
C GLU A 134 -8.08 23.42 15.40
N ARG A 135 -7.53 22.21 15.56
CA ARG A 135 -8.15 20.97 15.07
C ARG A 135 -7.72 19.75 15.85
N VAL A 136 -8.45 18.65 15.73
CA VAL A 136 -8.02 17.34 16.23
C VAL A 136 -7.35 16.57 15.09
N LYS A 137 -6.05 16.29 15.23
CA LYS A 137 -5.25 15.49 14.28
C LYS A 137 -4.91 14.09 14.80
N CYS A 138 -5.08 13.85 16.11
CA CYS A 138 -4.79 12.56 16.74
C CYS A 138 -5.44 12.50 18.13
N ILE A 139 -6.29 11.50 18.38
CA ILE A 139 -6.98 11.26 19.66
C ILE A 139 -6.00 10.72 20.70
N HIS A 140 -5.01 9.92 20.30
CA HIS A 140 -4.05 9.30 21.23
C HIS A 140 -3.39 10.30 22.18
N VAL A 141 -3.00 11.46 21.66
CA VAL A 141 -2.35 12.51 22.46
C VAL A 141 -3.33 13.34 23.27
N LEU A 142 -4.59 13.49 22.85
CA LEU A 142 -5.60 14.17 23.68
C LEU A 142 -5.98 13.29 24.87
N VAL A 143 -6.16 11.99 24.63
CA VAL A 143 -6.36 10.97 25.67
C VAL A 143 -5.15 10.91 26.59
N GLY A 144 -3.94 10.85 26.02
CA GLY A 144 -2.70 10.88 26.79
C GLY A 144 -2.57 12.13 27.67
N HIS A 145 -2.92 13.30 27.16
CA HIS A 145 -2.93 14.55 27.92
C HIS A 145 -3.93 14.51 29.08
N SER A 146 -5.16 14.05 28.83
CA SER A 146 -6.22 13.97 29.85
C SER A 146 -5.91 12.95 30.94
N LEU A 147 -5.33 11.80 30.56
CA LEU A 147 -4.90 10.79 31.52
C LEU A 147 -3.74 11.29 32.40
N ALA A 148 -2.82 12.08 31.83
CA ALA A 148 -1.62 12.53 32.54
C ALA A 148 -1.87 13.74 33.45
N GLU A 149 -2.60 14.74 32.96
CA GLU A 149 -2.85 15.99 33.71
C GLU A 149 -4.19 15.95 34.46
N GLY A 150 -5.00 14.91 34.23
CA GLY A 150 -6.25 14.62 34.94
C GLY A 150 -7.52 15.15 34.24
N PRO A 151 -8.70 14.77 34.76
CA PRO A 151 -9.98 15.18 34.19
C PRO A 151 -10.13 16.70 34.11
N GLY A 152 -10.58 17.20 32.97
CA GLY A 152 -10.74 18.62 32.68
C GLY A 152 -9.50 19.30 32.09
N ALA A 153 -8.38 18.57 31.95
CA ALA A 153 -7.18 19.10 31.29
C ALA A 153 -7.35 19.24 29.77
N ASN A 154 -8.17 18.38 29.15
CA ASN A 154 -8.47 18.47 27.73
C ASN A 154 -9.91 18.03 27.45
N PRO A 155 -10.83 18.96 27.10
CA PRO A 155 -12.24 18.63 26.97
C PRO A 155 -12.51 17.54 25.92
N LEU A 156 -11.76 17.55 24.81
CA LEU A 156 -11.90 16.56 23.74
C LEU A 156 -11.18 15.25 24.06
N GLY A 157 -10.15 15.28 24.91
CA GLY A 157 -9.52 14.07 25.42
C GLY A 157 -10.38 13.36 26.48
N ASP A 158 -11.05 14.12 27.34
CA ASP A 158 -12.04 13.62 28.30
C ASP A 158 -13.26 13.01 27.58
N GLU A 159 -13.72 13.68 26.53
CA GLU A 159 -14.78 13.16 25.67
C GLU A 159 -14.36 11.86 24.99
N ALA A 160 -13.15 11.81 24.41
CA ALA A 160 -12.62 10.57 23.83
C ALA A 160 -12.51 9.44 24.85
N LEU A 161 -12.08 9.73 26.09
CA LEU A 161 -12.07 8.77 27.20
C LEU A 161 -13.48 8.25 27.54
N ALA A 162 -14.49 9.10 27.48
CA ALA A 162 -15.87 8.70 27.69
C ALA A 162 -16.39 7.79 26.55
N LEU A 163 -16.11 8.17 25.29
CA LEU A 163 -16.50 7.39 24.11
C LEU A 163 -15.84 6.01 24.07
N MET A 164 -14.58 5.91 24.50
CA MET A 164 -13.87 4.62 24.51
C MET A 164 -14.20 3.73 25.70
N ARG A 165 -15.02 4.17 26.67
CA ARG A 165 -15.21 3.46 27.95
C ARG A 165 -15.55 1.97 27.82
N HIS A 166 -16.32 1.60 26.79
CA HIS A 166 -16.64 0.20 26.52
C HIS A 166 -15.39 -0.63 26.16
N ASP A 167 -14.51 -0.05 25.36
CA ASP A 167 -13.33 -0.68 24.79
C ASP A 167 -12.08 -0.55 25.67
N PHE A 168 -11.99 0.56 26.41
CA PHE A 168 -10.94 0.87 27.36
C PHE A 168 -11.50 1.78 28.47
N ASP A 169 -11.39 1.32 29.71
CA ASP A 169 -11.72 2.12 30.91
C ASP A 169 -10.44 2.21 31.77
N PRO A 170 -9.91 3.41 32.05
CA PRO A 170 -8.68 3.56 32.83
C PRO A 170 -8.82 3.08 34.28
N THR A 171 -10.05 2.84 34.77
CA THR A 171 -10.33 2.30 36.11
C THR A 171 -10.35 0.77 36.15
N VAL A 172 -10.27 0.10 35.00
CA VAL A 172 -10.30 -1.36 34.88
C VAL A 172 -8.99 -1.88 34.28
N CYS A 173 -8.30 -2.78 34.98
CA CYS A 173 -7.07 -3.37 34.48
C CYS A 173 -7.33 -4.27 33.27
N ARG A 174 -6.57 -4.05 32.19
CA ARG A 174 -6.52 -4.92 31.00
C ARG A 174 -5.08 -5.17 30.52
N CYS A 175 -4.13 -5.26 31.46
CA CYS A 175 -2.72 -5.43 31.11
C CYS A 175 -2.34 -6.89 30.81
N GLU A 176 -3.04 -7.84 31.40
CA GLU A 176 -2.80 -9.26 31.18
C GLU A 176 -3.06 -9.62 29.71
N GLY A 177 -2.05 -10.20 29.04
CA GLY A 177 -2.11 -10.58 27.63
C GLY A 177 -2.09 -9.41 26.63
N ALA A 178 -2.00 -8.16 27.09
CA ALA A 178 -2.02 -6.98 26.21
C ALA A 178 -0.69 -6.73 25.49
N TRP A 179 0.42 -7.17 26.08
CA TRP A 179 1.76 -7.21 25.50
C TRP A 179 2.51 -8.40 26.09
N ASP A 180 3.67 -8.74 25.53
CA ASP A 180 4.53 -9.78 26.08
C ASP A 180 5.16 -9.30 27.40
N THR A 181 4.62 -9.77 28.53
CA THR A 181 5.10 -9.43 29.88
C THR A 181 6.32 -10.25 30.30
N GLU A 182 6.73 -11.25 29.53
CA GLU A 182 7.85 -12.15 29.88
C GLU A 182 9.06 -12.01 28.93
N GLY A 183 8.85 -11.63 27.68
CA GLY A 183 9.91 -11.46 26.68
C GLY A 183 10.82 -10.25 26.90
N GLU A 184 12.04 -10.29 26.36
CA GLU A 184 13.01 -9.20 26.55
C GLU A 184 12.51 -7.86 25.96
N ALA A 185 12.72 -6.77 26.70
CA ALA A 185 12.39 -5.43 26.21
C ALA A 185 13.28 -5.09 24.99
N PRO A 186 12.69 -4.58 23.88
CA PRO A 186 13.46 -4.23 22.69
C PRO A 186 14.60 -3.25 23.01
N GLN A 187 15.83 -3.58 22.59
CA GLN A 187 17.05 -2.80 22.91
C GLN A 187 17.57 -1.90 21.77
N LYS A 188 17.04 -2.02 20.54
CA LYS A 188 17.49 -1.22 19.37
C LYS A 188 16.36 -0.39 18.77
N ASP A 189 16.57 0.92 18.70
CA ASP A 189 15.62 1.84 18.05
C ASP A 189 15.92 1.86 16.55
N LEU A 190 15.10 1.14 15.79
CA LEU A 190 15.18 1.06 14.33
C LEU A 190 14.28 2.09 13.63
N SER A 191 13.78 3.11 14.34
CA SER A 191 12.81 4.08 13.82
C SER A 191 13.42 5.33 13.17
N ARG A 192 12.70 5.87 12.17
CA ARG A 192 13.18 6.77 11.09
C ARG A 192 13.58 8.20 11.46
N HIS A 193 13.48 8.64 12.72
CA HIS A 193 13.56 10.08 13.03
C HIS A 193 14.94 10.72 12.73
N THR A 194 16.03 9.96 12.73
CA THR A 194 17.39 10.48 12.56
C THR A 194 17.75 10.96 11.14
N ARG A 195 16.88 10.79 10.12
CA ARG A 195 17.30 10.91 8.70
C ARG A 195 16.59 11.94 7.81
N ARG A 196 15.58 12.70 8.28
CA ARG A 196 14.79 13.57 7.37
C ARG A 196 14.52 14.97 7.92
N LEU A 197 15.46 15.89 7.72
CA LEU A 197 15.22 17.34 7.79
C LEU A 197 15.88 18.06 6.62
N ARG A 198 15.33 17.88 5.41
CA ARG A 198 15.33 18.92 4.37
C ARG A 198 14.04 18.80 3.54
N ARG A 199 13.26 19.89 3.60
CA ARG A 199 12.08 20.27 2.81
C ARG A 199 10.69 19.82 3.24
N ALA A 200 9.93 20.84 3.64
CA ALA A 200 8.50 20.91 3.88
C ALA A 200 7.78 21.60 2.68
N GLY A 201 6.46 21.41 2.56
CA GLY A 201 5.58 22.26 1.74
C GLY A 201 4.16 21.71 1.47
N ARG A 202 3.19 22.15 2.31
CA ARG A 202 1.73 22.43 2.14
C ARG A 202 1.11 22.39 0.70
N THR A 203 -0.19 22.12 0.38
CA THR A 203 -1.51 22.34 1.07
C THR A 203 -2.76 21.79 0.27
N ASN A 204 -3.84 21.44 1.01
CA ASN A 204 -5.32 21.62 0.81
C ASN A 204 -6.23 20.77 -0.15
N PRO A 205 -7.57 20.67 0.16
CA PRO A 205 -8.36 19.44 0.07
C PRO A 205 -9.55 19.47 -0.91
N ILE A 206 -10.09 18.28 -1.22
CA ILE A 206 -11.27 18.04 -2.06
C ILE A 206 -12.42 17.56 -1.14
N GLN A 207 -13.62 18.12 -1.32
CA GLN A 207 -14.87 17.80 -0.62
C GLN A 207 -15.42 16.43 -1.06
N TYR A 208 -16.07 15.67 -0.16
CA TYR A 208 -16.84 14.48 -0.52
C TYR A 208 -18.22 14.47 0.14
N GLU A 209 -19.24 14.20 -0.67
CA GLU A 209 -20.62 13.91 -0.29
C GLU A 209 -20.77 12.46 0.22
N GLU A 210 -21.69 12.30 1.18
CA GLU A 210 -22.03 11.06 1.89
C GLU A 210 -22.89 10.11 1.04
N SER A 211 -22.34 8.94 0.67
CA SER A 211 -23.07 7.66 0.57
C SER A 211 -22.13 6.57 0.05
N GLY A 212 -21.71 5.63 0.91
CA GLY A 212 -20.91 4.46 0.54
C GLY A 212 -19.90 4.09 1.62
N ALA A 213 -19.62 2.79 1.78
CA ALA A 213 -18.48 2.33 2.57
C ALA A 213 -17.22 3.12 2.16
N GLY A 214 -16.44 3.57 3.15
CA GLY A 214 -15.32 4.47 2.93
C GLY A 214 -14.31 3.93 1.89
N PRO A 215 -13.43 4.78 1.35
CA PRO A 215 -12.44 4.33 0.37
C PRO A 215 -11.59 3.19 0.91
N VAL A 216 -11.18 2.27 0.03
CA VAL A 216 -10.22 1.21 0.31
C VAL A 216 -8.93 1.48 -0.46
N ALA A 217 -7.82 0.89 -0.01
CA ALA A 217 -6.56 0.95 -0.72
C ALA A 217 -6.07 -0.44 -1.13
N ALA A 218 -5.86 -0.64 -2.43
CA ALA A 218 -5.19 -1.79 -2.99
C ALA A 218 -3.75 -1.41 -3.35
N ILE A 219 -2.80 -2.22 -2.92
CA ILE A 219 -1.40 -2.10 -3.33
C ILE A 219 -0.95 -3.42 -3.96
N ASP A 220 -0.38 -3.32 -5.15
CA ASP A 220 0.29 -4.42 -5.84
C ASP A 220 1.78 -4.13 -5.94
N ALA A 221 2.63 -5.01 -5.41
CA ALA A 221 4.08 -4.95 -5.52
C ALA A 221 4.58 -6.06 -6.46
N GLY A 222 4.68 -5.73 -7.74
CA GLY A 222 5.20 -6.61 -8.78
C GLY A 222 6.71 -6.50 -9.00
N THR A 223 7.19 -7.25 -10.00
CA THR A 223 8.62 -7.30 -10.37
C THR A 223 9.16 -5.95 -10.84
N ASN A 224 8.41 -5.22 -11.66
CA ASN A 224 8.88 -3.96 -12.24
C ASN A 224 8.36 -2.72 -11.49
N SER A 225 7.11 -2.77 -11.04
CA SER A 225 6.38 -1.62 -10.47
C SER A 225 5.73 -1.96 -9.15
N VAL A 226 5.56 -0.97 -8.29
CA VAL A 226 4.59 -1.02 -7.18
C VAL A 226 3.48 -0.02 -7.48
N ARG A 227 2.23 -0.42 -7.33
CA ARG A 227 1.04 0.34 -7.72
C ARG A 227 0.11 0.55 -6.54
N LEU A 228 -0.61 1.67 -6.53
CA LEU A 228 -1.63 2.01 -5.55
C LEU A 228 -2.92 2.34 -6.29
N LEU A 229 -4.03 1.76 -5.84
CA LEU A 229 -5.38 2.17 -6.19
C LEU A 229 -6.14 2.48 -4.91
N ILE A 230 -6.71 3.68 -4.85
CA ILE A 230 -7.69 4.06 -3.86
C ILE A 230 -9.03 4.17 -4.56
N ALA A 231 -10.00 3.41 -4.10
CA ALA A 231 -11.31 3.33 -4.71
C ALA A 231 -12.41 3.23 -3.65
N LYS A 232 -13.64 3.59 -4.00
CA LYS A 232 -14.82 3.38 -3.14
C LYS A 232 -15.95 2.72 -3.93
N MET A 233 -16.85 2.04 -3.24
CA MET A 233 -18.06 1.51 -3.89
C MET A 233 -19.12 2.61 -3.95
N THR A 234 -19.75 2.76 -5.11
CA THR A 234 -20.88 3.66 -5.36
C THR A 234 -22.06 2.86 -5.91
N GLU A 235 -23.23 3.49 -6.04
CA GLU A 235 -24.40 2.86 -6.70
C GLU A 235 -24.10 2.43 -8.15
N ASN A 236 -23.14 3.08 -8.81
CA ASN A 236 -22.72 2.79 -10.18
C ASN A 236 -21.51 1.86 -10.26
N GLY A 237 -21.13 1.21 -9.14
CA GLY A 237 -19.96 0.34 -9.05
C GLY A 237 -18.73 1.01 -8.44
N MET A 238 -17.56 0.40 -8.65
CA MET A 238 -16.30 0.85 -8.07
C MET A 238 -15.85 2.18 -8.73
N GLN A 239 -15.76 3.24 -7.93
CA GLN A 239 -15.22 4.52 -8.34
C GLN A 239 -13.75 4.62 -7.96
N GLU A 240 -12.89 4.86 -8.95
CA GLU A 240 -11.47 5.18 -8.75
C GLU A 240 -11.32 6.61 -8.23
N LEU A 241 -10.65 6.78 -7.09
CA LEU A 241 -10.37 8.09 -6.47
C LEU A 241 -8.93 8.52 -6.71
N HIS A 242 -8.00 7.56 -6.72
CA HIS A 242 -6.60 7.82 -6.95
C HIS A 242 -5.89 6.56 -7.44
N ARG A 243 -5.08 6.70 -8.48
CA ARG A 243 -4.17 5.66 -8.96
C ARG A 243 -2.77 6.23 -9.08
N ASP A 244 -1.79 5.54 -8.52
CA ASP A 244 -0.38 5.89 -8.67
C ASP A 244 0.41 4.61 -9.00
N MET A 245 1.49 4.78 -9.75
CA MET A 245 2.39 3.71 -10.15
C MET A 245 3.83 4.22 -10.09
N ARG A 246 4.70 3.44 -9.45
CA ARG A 246 6.13 3.73 -9.37
C ARG A 246 6.91 2.56 -9.92
N ILE A 247 7.78 2.82 -10.89
CA ILE A 247 8.77 1.85 -11.33
C ILE A 247 9.87 1.77 -10.27
N VAL A 248 9.95 0.61 -9.61
CA VAL A 248 10.91 0.35 -8.54
C VAL A 248 11.88 -0.76 -8.89
N ARG A 249 11.58 -1.57 -9.92
CA ARG A 249 12.35 -2.73 -10.36
C ARG A 249 12.71 -3.65 -9.19
N LEU A 250 11.69 -4.01 -8.40
CA LEU A 250 11.85 -4.83 -7.20
C LEU A 250 12.52 -6.17 -7.53
N GLY A 251 12.19 -6.76 -8.68
CA GLY A 251 12.73 -8.03 -9.15
C GLY A 251 14.02 -7.95 -9.95
N GLN A 252 14.71 -6.82 -10.00
CA GLN A 252 16.00 -6.72 -10.71
C GLN A 252 16.99 -7.75 -10.15
N GLY A 253 17.61 -8.54 -11.03
CA GLY A 253 18.60 -9.55 -10.64
C GLY A 253 18.06 -10.72 -9.79
N VAL A 254 16.75 -10.80 -9.54
CA VAL A 254 16.16 -11.88 -8.72
C VAL A 254 16.24 -13.24 -9.44
N ASP A 255 16.09 -13.29 -10.77
CA ASP A 255 16.16 -14.55 -11.55
C ASP A 255 17.55 -15.21 -11.42
N GLU A 256 18.61 -14.40 -11.32
CA GLU A 256 19.99 -14.88 -11.19
C GLU A 256 20.43 -15.09 -9.73
N THR A 257 20.07 -14.16 -8.83
CA THR A 257 20.61 -14.14 -7.45
C THR A 257 19.73 -14.83 -6.43
N GLY A 258 18.42 -14.93 -6.67
CA GLY A 258 17.45 -15.38 -5.67
C GLY A 258 17.29 -14.43 -4.49
N GLU A 259 17.71 -13.17 -4.59
CA GLU A 259 17.58 -12.17 -3.51
C GLU A 259 17.14 -10.81 -4.06
N PHE A 260 16.42 -10.03 -3.26
CA PHE A 260 16.21 -8.62 -3.58
C PHE A 260 17.49 -7.81 -3.45
N ALA A 261 17.82 -7.04 -4.47
CA ALA A 261 18.88 -6.04 -4.39
C ALA A 261 18.56 -4.97 -3.32
N PRO A 262 19.51 -4.57 -2.45
CA PRO A 262 19.28 -3.58 -1.41
C PRO A 262 18.69 -2.25 -1.94
N GLU A 263 19.18 -1.77 -3.08
CA GLU A 263 18.70 -0.54 -3.70
C GLU A 263 17.29 -0.69 -4.28
N ALA A 264 16.87 -1.89 -4.69
CA ALA A 264 15.51 -2.16 -5.14
C ALA A 264 14.51 -2.10 -3.97
N LEU A 265 14.91 -2.62 -2.81
CA LEU A 265 14.15 -2.47 -1.56
C LEU A 265 14.05 -0.99 -1.16
N GLU A 266 15.14 -0.22 -1.23
CA GLU A 266 15.13 1.21 -0.90
C GLU A 266 14.16 2.01 -1.78
N ARG A 267 14.16 1.78 -3.11
CA ARG A 267 13.21 2.43 -4.03
C ARG A 267 11.77 2.03 -3.71
N THR A 268 11.53 0.74 -3.49
CA THR A 268 10.20 0.21 -3.14
C THR A 268 9.67 0.84 -1.85
N PHE A 269 10.51 0.91 -0.83
CA PHE A 269 10.22 1.55 0.44
C PHE A 269 9.99 3.05 0.35
N ALA A 270 10.65 3.74 -0.59
CA ALA A 270 10.40 5.15 -0.84
C ALA A 270 9.01 5.34 -1.47
N ALA A 271 8.67 4.54 -2.49
CA ALA A 271 7.35 4.56 -3.13
C ALA A 271 6.22 4.28 -2.13
N VAL A 272 6.36 3.21 -1.35
CA VAL A 272 5.36 2.81 -0.34
C VAL A 272 5.19 3.86 0.76
N TYR A 273 6.25 4.60 1.10
CA TYR A 273 6.13 5.70 2.05
C TYR A 273 5.29 6.86 1.49
N GLU A 274 5.36 7.15 0.19
CA GLU A 274 4.49 8.14 -0.44
C GLU A 274 3.05 7.62 -0.53
N TYR A 275 2.86 6.33 -0.85
CA TYR A 275 1.53 5.71 -0.85
C TYR A 275 0.86 5.77 0.54
N ALA A 276 1.62 5.61 1.63
CA ALA A 276 1.09 5.78 2.98
C ALA A 276 0.47 7.18 3.19
N LYS A 277 1.05 8.23 2.60
CA LYS A 277 0.52 9.59 2.69
C LYS A 277 -0.78 9.73 1.91
N GLU A 278 -0.84 9.20 0.68
CA GLU A 278 -2.07 9.25 -0.12
C GLU A 278 -3.18 8.43 0.53
N ILE A 279 -2.89 7.21 1.01
CA ILE A 279 -3.85 6.39 1.77
C ILE A 279 -4.42 7.17 2.97
N THR A 280 -3.54 7.81 3.75
CA THR A 280 -3.96 8.64 4.89
C THR A 280 -4.80 9.84 4.42
N ARG A 281 -4.41 10.48 3.31
CA ARG A 281 -5.09 11.65 2.75
C ARG A 281 -6.52 11.35 2.29
N TYR A 282 -6.74 10.18 1.69
CA TYR A 282 -8.05 9.75 1.22
C TYR A 282 -8.85 8.98 2.29
N GLY A 283 -8.28 8.70 3.46
CA GLY A 283 -8.93 7.89 4.50
C GLY A 283 -9.17 6.44 4.06
N ALA A 284 -8.26 5.88 3.26
CA ALA A 284 -8.50 4.64 2.53
C ALA A 284 -8.25 3.37 3.35
N TYR A 285 -9.24 2.97 4.17
CA TYR A 285 -9.19 1.79 5.03
C TYR A 285 -10.46 0.92 4.86
N PRO A 286 -10.34 -0.41 4.69
CA PRO A 286 -9.10 -1.22 4.79
C PRO A 286 -8.09 -1.03 3.65
N THR A 287 -6.82 -1.36 3.92
CA THR A 287 -5.73 -1.42 2.94
C THR A 287 -5.24 -2.85 2.79
N ARG A 288 -5.14 -3.35 1.56
CA ARG A 288 -4.57 -4.67 1.24
C ARG A 288 -3.33 -4.52 0.38
N PHE A 289 -2.25 -5.17 0.79
CA PHE A 289 -0.97 -5.14 0.09
C PHE A 289 -0.65 -6.54 -0.40
N ILE A 290 -0.61 -6.72 -1.71
CA ILE A 290 -0.20 -7.95 -2.37
C ILE A 290 1.22 -7.79 -2.91
N ALA A 291 2.03 -8.82 -2.74
CA ALA A 291 3.36 -8.93 -3.34
C ALA A 291 3.41 -10.19 -4.21
N THR A 292 3.81 -10.03 -5.47
CA THR A 292 3.65 -11.08 -6.49
C THR A 292 4.96 -11.84 -6.78
N SER A 293 5.16 -12.29 -8.02
CA SER A 293 6.21 -13.24 -8.43
C SER A 293 7.62 -12.89 -7.93
N ALA A 294 8.00 -11.60 -7.92
CA ALA A 294 9.34 -11.20 -7.44
C ALA A 294 9.58 -11.51 -5.95
N SER A 295 8.52 -11.68 -5.15
CA SER A 295 8.62 -11.91 -3.70
C SER A 295 8.53 -13.39 -3.29
N ARG A 296 8.18 -14.30 -4.22
CA ARG A 296 7.87 -15.71 -3.90
C ARG A 296 9.09 -16.59 -3.62
N ASP A 297 10.24 -16.29 -4.23
CA ASP A 297 11.40 -17.19 -4.16
C ASP A 297 12.69 -16.48 -3.72
N VAL A 298 12.55 -15.36 -2.99
CA VAL A 298 13.70 -14.58 -2.48
C VAL A 298 14.11 -14.97 -1.07
N SER A 299 15.42 -15.12 -0.84
CA SER A 299 15.98 -15.49 0.47
C SER A 299 15.77 -14.41 1.54
N ASN A 300 15.74 -13.13 1.15
CA ASN A 300 15.72 -11.96 2.04
C ASN A 300 14.33 -11.31 2.15
N ARG A 301 13.25 -12.10 1.98
CA ARG A 301 11.85 -11.65 2.06
C ARG A 301 11.52 -10.90 3.35
N ASP A 302 12.05 -11.32 4.49
CA ASP A 302 11.72 -10.72 5.79
C ASP A 302 12.10 -9.25 5.88
N ALA A 303 13.16 -8.84 5.19
CA ALA A 303 13.56 -7.43 5.10
C ALA A 303 12.50 -6.60 4.36
N PHE A 304 11.96 -7.13 3.26
CA PHE A 304 10.84 -6.54 2.54
C PHE A 304 9.60 -6.44 3.41
N VAL A 305 9.14 -7.56 3.99
CA VAL A 305 7.92 -7.62 4.83
C VAL A 305 8.01 -6.66 6.01
N THR A 306 9.13 -6.67 6.74
CA THR A 306 9.37 -5.76 7.87
C THR A 306 9.35 -4.31 7.41
N GLY A 307 9.99 -4.01 6.29
CA GLY A 307 10.03 -2.67 5.73
C GLY A 307 8.65 -2.13 5.33
N ILE A 308 7.79 -2.96 4.75
CA ILE A 308 6.41 -2.57 4.42
C ILE A 308 5.58 -2.35 5.69
N ARG A 309 5.63 -3.28 6.65
CA ARG A 309 4.89 -3.17 7.92
C ARG A 309 5.25 -1.90 8.69
N GLN A 310 6.51 -1.49 8.68
CA GLN A 310 6.96 -0.21 9.29
C GLN A 310 6.46 1.05 8.56
N ARG A 311 5.93 0.95 7.34
CA ARG A 311 5.47 2.09 6.52
C ARG A 311 3.96 2.22 6.51
N LEU A 312 3.27 1.09 6.34
CA LEU A 312 1.82 1.05 6.15
C LEU A 312 1.07 0.44 7.31
N HIS A 313 1.76 -0.18 8.29
CA HIS A 313 1.13 -0.97 9.35
C HIS A 313 0.28 -2.15 8.82
N VAL A 314 0.48 -2.51 7.56
CA VAL A 314 -0.10 -3.68 6.89
C VAL A 314 1.00 -4.71 6.65
N THR A 315 0.67 -5.99 6.82
CA THR A 315 1.56 -7.09 6.45
C THR A 315 1.33 -7.40 4.96
N PRO A 316 2.36 -7.28 4.09
CA PRO A 316 2.22 -7.66 2.69
C PRO A 316 1.95 -9.16 2.57
N GLU A 317 0.93 -9.52 1.80
CA GLU A 317 0.59 -10.89 1.45
C GLU A 317 1.42 -11.31 0.24
N VAL A 318 2.36 -12.25 0.43
CA VAL A 318 3.01 -12.90 -0.71
C VAL A 318 2.08 -13.97 -1.23
N VAL A 319 1.44 -13.69 -2.36
CA VAL A 319 0.40 -14.57 -2.92
C VAL A 319 0.98 -15.59 -3.88
N SER A 320 0.28 -16.71 -4.05
CA SER A 320 0.58 -17.71 -5.08
C SER A 320 0.13 -17.23 -6.46
N GLY A 321 0.51 -17.97 -7.51
CA GLY A 321 0.15 -17.64 -8.89
C GLY A 321 -1.34 -17.75 -9.14
N GLU A 322 -1.97 -18.69 -8.46
CA GLU A 322 -3.40 -18.93 -8.49
C GLU A 322 -4.18 -17.74 -7.91
N VAL A 323 -3.75 -17.21 -6.76
CA VAL A 323 -4.41 -16.06 -6.14
C VAL A 323 -4.20 -14.79 -6.97
N GLU A 324 -3.01 -14.59 -7.54
CA GLU A 324 -2.73 -13.48 -8.47
C GLU A 324 -3.62 -13.57 -9.72
N ALA A 325 -3.71 -14.76 -10.33
CA ALA A 325 -4.58 -15.05 -11.44
C ALA A 325 -6.07 -14.74 -11.12
N GLU A 326 -6.58 -15.20 -9.99
CA GLU A 326 -7.97 -14.95 -9.57
C GLU A 326 -8.27 -13.45 -9.42
N LEU A 327 -7.36 -12.70 -8.80
CA LEU A 327 -7.48 -11.26 -8.62
C LEU A 327 -7.42 -10.53 -9.97
N THR A 328 -6.44 -10.86 -10.83
CA THR A 328 -6.35 -10.27 -12.17
C THR A 328 -7.59 -10.55 -12.99
N PHE A 329 -8.09 -11.78 -12.99
CA PHE A 329 -9.30 -12.15 -13.72
C PHE A 329 -10.51 -11.35 -13.20
N SER A 330 -10.70 -11.26 -11.88
CA SER A 330 -11.78 -10.46 -11.29
C SER A 330 -11.68 -8.99 -11.67
N GLY A 331 -10.48 -8.40 -11.68
CA GLY A 331 -10.26 -7.01 -12.06
C GLY A 331 -10.55 -6.76 -13.53
N ALA A 332 -9.95 -7.56 -14.42
CA ALA A 332 -10.12 -7.45 -15.86
C ALA A 332 -11.59 -7.62 -16.29
N VAL A 333 -12.25 -8.68 -15.79
CA VAL A 333 -13.63 -9.00 -16.17
C VAL A 333 -14.63 -7.95 -15.68
N SER A 334 -14.37 -7.32 -14.52
CA SER A 334 -15.28 -6.30 -13.96
C SER A 334 -15.51 -5.08 -14.86
N ALA A 335 -14.63 -4.85 -15.84
CA ALA A 335 -14.70 -3.72 -16.76
C ALA A 335 -14.89 -4.12 -18.22
N LEU A 336 -15.12 -5.41 -18.50
CA LEU A 336 -15.46 -5.85 -19.85
C LEU A 336 -16.92 -5.48 -20.15
N ASP A 337 -17.15 -4.89 -21.32
CA ASP A 337 -18.49 -4.74 -21.86
C ASP A 337 -19.02 -6.10 -22.31
N THR A 338 -19.76 -6.76 -21.43
CA THR A 338 -20.35 -8.09 -21.71
C THR A 338 -21.57 -8.02 -22.62
N SER A 339 -22.16 -6.84 -22.81
CA SER A 339 -23.39 -6.66 -23.59
C SER A 339 -23.21 -6.96 -25.09
N ARG A 340 -21.95 -6.99 -25.54
CA ARG A 340 -21.57 -7.36 -26.90
C ARG A 340 -21.71 -8.85 -27.21
N TRP A 341 -21.95 -9.69 -26.19
CA TRP A 341 -22.09 -11.13 -26.34
C TRP A 341 -23.54 -11.57 -26.09
N ASP A 342 -24.04 -12.48 -26.93
CA ASP A 342 -25.41 -13.00 -26.89
C ASP A 342 -25.51 -14.36 -26.17
N ARG A 343 -24.39 -14.92 -25.74
CA ARG A 343 -24.26 -16.20 -25.05
C ARG A 343 -23.08 -16.18 -24.09
N PRO A 344 -23.00 -17.13 -23.14
CA PRO A 344 -21.78 -17.32 -22.37
C PRO A 344 -20.55 -17.46 -23.26
N VAL A 345 -19.50 -16.71 -22.93
CA VAL A 345 -18.24 -16.69 -23.68
C VAL A 345 -17.10 -17.23 -22.84
N LYS A 346 -16.24 -18.03 -23.46
CA LYS A 346 -15.02 -18.53 -22.83
C LYS A 346 -13.86 -17.57 -23.13
N VAL A 347 -13.34 -16.91 -22.09
CA VAL A 347 -12.35 -15.84 -22.20
C VAL A 347 -11.05 -16.27 -21.55
N ALA A 348 -9.93 -16.01 -22.22
CA ALA A 348 -8.60 -16.06 -21.61
C ALA A 348 -8.17 -14.65 -21.20
N VAL A 349 -7.94 -14.41 -19.92
CA VAL A 349 -7.27 -13.20 -19.42
C VAL A 349 -5.78 -13.50 -19.30
N VAL A 350 -4.95 -12.68 -19.94
CA VAL A 350 -3.49 -12.81 -19.94
C VAL A 350 -2.90 -11.61 -19.23
N ASP A 351 -2.24 -11.86 -18.11
CA ASP A 351 -1.44 -10.86 -17.39
C ASP A 351 0.01 -11.01 -17.78
N LEU A 352 0.59 -10.03 -18.47
CA LEU A 352 2.01 -10.05 -18.83
C LEU A 352 2.79 -9.11 -17.91
N GLY A 353 3.20 -9.67 -16.78
CA GLY A 353 4.00 -9.01 -15.76
C GLY A 353 5.50 -8.93 -16.08
N GLY A 354 6.26 -8.42 -15.11
CA GLY A 354 7.72 -8.33 -15.24
C GLY A 354 8.43 -9.68 -15.02
N GLY A 355 7.97 -10.46 -14.04
CA GLY A 355 8.58 -11.71 -13.64
C GLY A 355 7.73 -12.95 -13.90
N SER A 356 6.45 -12.78 -14.19
CA SER A 356 5.51 -13.87 -14.48
C SER A 356 4.49 -13.45 -15.52
N THR A 357 3.84 -14.45 -16.10
CA THR A 357 2.71 -14.29 -17.01
C THR A 357 1.63 -15.26 -16.56
N GLU A 358 0.51 -14.72 -16.13
CA GLU A 358 -0.67 -15.49 -15.73
C GLU A 358 -1.61 -15.63 -16.93
N ILE A 359 -2.18 -16.83 -17.11
CA ILE A 359 -3.26 -17.05 -18.07
C ILE A 359 -4.42 -17.69 -17.33
N VAL A 360 -5.57 -17.02 -17.36
CA VAL A 360 -6.78 -17.44 -16.65
C VAL A 360 -7.90 -17.63 -17.64
N ILE A 361 -8.46 -18.83 -17.68
CA ILE A 361 -9.58 -19.17 -18.55
C ILE A 361 -10.83 -19.21 -17.71
N GLY A 362 -11.82 -18.39 -18.06
CA GLY A 362 -13.13 -18.41 -17.42
C GLY A 362 -14.27 -18.27 -18.41
N THR A 363 -15.46 -18.64 -17.96
CA THR A 363 -16.71 -18.40 -18.70
C THR A 363 -17.40 -17.20 -18.11
N ILE A 364 -17.77 -16.23 -18.95
CA ILE A 364 -18.53 -15.04 -18.56
C ILE A 364 -19.94 -15.16 -19.11
N ASP A 365 -20.94 -15.05 -18.25
CA ASP A 365 -22.35 -14.97 -18.66
C ASP A 365 -22.69 -13.50 -18.96
N PRO A 366 -23.10 -13.14 -20.20
CA PRO A 366 -23.44 -11.76 -20.53
C PRO A 366 -24.74 -11.28 -19.87
N ALA A 367 -25.60 -12.18 -19.37
CA ALA A 367 -26.88 -11.79 -18.78
C ALA A 367 -26.74 -11.05 -17.45
N ASP A 368 -25.75 -11.43 -16.63
CA ASP A 368 -25.51 -10.86 -15.30
C ASP A 368 -24.03 -10.50 -15.05
N GLY A 369 -23.14 -10.78 -16.01
CA GLY A 369 -21.70 -10.56 -15.87
C GLY A 369 -21.01 -11.57 -14.96
N ALA A 370 -21.70 -12.63 -14.53
CA ALA A 370 -21.12 -13.65 -13.67
C ALA A 370 -19.98 -14.37 -14.39
N ALA A 371 -18.84 -14.49 -13.71
CA ALA A 371 -17.65 -15.10 -14.28
C ALA A 371 -17.20 -16.28 -13.43
N THR A 372 -16.96 -17.41 -14.07
CA THR A 372 -16.47 -18.64 -13.42
C THR A 372 -15.13 -19.03 -14.00
N ILE A 373 -14.09 -19.06 -13.17
CA ILE A 373 -12.76 -19.54 -13.57
C ILE A 373 -12.83 -21.06 -13.77
N THR A 374 -12.29 -21.52 -14.89
CA THR A 374 -12.26 -22.94 -15.28
C THR A 374 -10.84 -23.50 -15.30
N ALA A 375 -9.84 -22.66 -15.56
CA ALA A 375 -8.44 -23.04 -15.52
C ALA A 375 -7.58 -21.80 -15.27
N GLN A 376 -6.43 -21.99 -14.62
CA GLN A 376 -5.46 -20.92 -14.41
C GLN A 376 -4.04 -21.48 -14.37
N THR A 377 -3.08 -20.68 -14.80
CA THR A 377 -1.64 -21.00 -14.73
C THR A 377 -0.83 -19.73 -14.55
N SER A 378 0.31 -19.84 -13.88
CA SER A 378 1.29 -18.77 -13.68
C SER A 378 2.64 -19.28 -14.18
N MET A 379 3.13 -18.69 -15.26
CA MET A 379 4.41 -19.06 -15.86
C MET A 379 5.49 -18.11 -15.39
N ASN A 380 6.68 -18.61 -15.06
CA ASN A 380 7.88 -17.81 -14.78
C ASN A 380 8.47 -17.20 -16.07
N VAL A 381 7.64 -16.45 -16.78
CA VAL A 381 7.88 -15.78 -18.06
C VAL A 381 7.39 -14.36 -17.91
N GLY A 382 8.23 -13.35 -18.13
CA GLY A 382 7.82 -11.95 -17.99
C GLY A 382 8.83 -11.02 -18.63
N CYS A 383 8.46 -9.76 -18.88
CA CYS A 383 9.29 -8.87 -19.69
C CYS A 383 10.67 -8.58 -19.06
N VAL A 384 10.76 -8.41 -17.74
CA VAL A 384 12.04 -8.22 -17.02
C VAL A 384 12.83 -9.53 -17.03
N ARG A 385 12.19 -10.64 -16.65
CA ARG A 385 12.84 -11.95 -16.53
C ARG A 385 13.42 -12.42 -17.87
N PHE A 386 12.66 -12.33 -18.95
CA PHE A 386 13.14 -12.73 -20.28
C PHE A 386 14.21 -11.78 -20.83
N HIS A 387 14.11 -10.47 -20.54
CA HIS A 387 15.17 -9.53 -20.91
C HIS A 387 16.52 -9.92 -20.27
N GLU A 388 16.52 -10.17 -18.96
CA GLU A 388 17.71 -10.56 -18.20
C GLU A 388 18.22 -11.96 -18.59
N ARG A 389 17.34 -12.97 -18.60
CA ARG A 389 17.67 -14.38 -18.86
C ARG A 389 18.29 -14.60 -20.24
N HIS A 390 17.73 -13.98 -21.27
CA HIS A 390 18.23 -14.11 -22.65
C HIS A 390 19.24 -13.03 -23.02
N LYS A 391 19.58 -12.14 -22.07
CA LYS A 391 20.56 -11.06 -22.23
C LYS A 391 20.33 -10.25 -23.50
N LEU A 392 19.07 -9.88 -23.73
CA LEU A 392 18.64 -9.29 -25.00
C LEU A 392 19.47 -8.04 -25.33
N ALA A 393 20.05 -8.01 -26.53
CA ALA A 393 20.81 -6.86 -27.02
C ALA A 393 19.88 -5.69 -27.38
N ASP A 394 20.48 -4.56 -27.78
CA ASP A 394 19.77 -3.36 -28.20
C ASP A 394 20.07 -3.00 -29.68
N PRO A 395 19.19 -3.35 -30.63
CA PRO A 395 18.01 -4.23 -30.49
C PRO A 395 18.41 -5.72 -30.37
N PRO A 396 17.50 -6.62 -29.96
CA PRO A 396 17.80 -8.04 -29.78
C PRO A 396 18.19 -8.73 -31.10
N THR A 397 19.13 -9.67 -31.04
CA THR A 397 19.52 -10.45 -32.21
C THR A 397 18.44 -11.50 -32.55
N GLN A 398 18.42 -11.96 -33.81
CA GLN A 398 17.50 -13.03 -34.23
C GLN A 398 17.70 -14.33 -33.45
N GLU A 399 18.91 -14.62 -33.01
CA GLU A 399 19.21 -15.78 -32.17
C GLU A 399 18.61 -15.62 -30.77
N GLN A 400 18.73 -14.43 -30.18
CA GLN A 400 18.14 -14.11 -28.88
C GLN A 400 16.61 -14.15 -28.91
N ILE A 401 16.00 -13.61 -29.97
CA ILE A 401 14.55 -13.66 -30.19
C ILE A 401 14.08 -15.12 -30.26
N ARG A 402 14.75 -15.96 -31.08
CA ARG A 402 14.40 -17.39 -31.19
C ARG A 402 14.60 -18.14 -29.87
N ALA A 403 15.65 -17.81 -29.10
CA ALA A 403 15.88 -18.42 -27.79
C ALA A 403 14.74 -18.11 -26.82
N ALA A 404 14.32 -16.84 -26.73
CA ALA A 404 13.17 -16.44 -25.93
C ALA A 404 11.87 -17.10 -26.41
N GLN A 405 11.67 -17.19 -27.73
CA GLN A 405 10.50 -17.85 -28.29
C GLN A 405 10.44 -19.35 -27.97
N ASN A 406 11.59 -20.03 -28.04
CA ASN A 406 11.69 -21.44 -27.70
C ASN A 406 11.44 -21.67 -26.19
N ASP A 407 11.94 -20.79 -25.31
CA ASP A 407 11.67 -20.86 -23.87
C ASP A 407 10.16 -20.74 -23.59
N LEU A 408 9.49 -19.73 -24.16
CA LEU A 408 8.05 -19.60 -24.02
C LEU A 408 7.27 -20.79 -24.62
N ALA A 409 7.71 -21.34 -25.75
CA ALA A 409 7.09 -22.51 -26.35
C ALA A 409 7.17 -23.75 -25.43
N GLN A 410 8.27 -23.90 -24.68
CA GLN A 410 8.40 -24.98 -23.69
C GLN A 410 7.41 -24.80 -22.52
N HIS A 411 7.26 -23.57 -22.03
CA HIS A 411 6.27 -23.26 -21.01
C HIS A 411 4.84 -23.56 -21.47
N LEU A 412 4.48 -23.17 -22.70
CA LEU A 412 3.16 -23.45 -23.27
C LEU A 412 2.93 -24.95 -23.52
N ALA A 413 3.95 -25.68 -23.99
CA ALA A 413 3.88 -27.11 -24.22
C ALA A 413 3.76 -27.94 -22.92
N ALA A 414 4.14 -27.38 -21.79
CA ALA A 414 4.02 -28.02 -20.48
C ALA A 414 2.60 -27.93 -19.87
N LEU A 415 1.71 -27.13 -20.46
CA LEU A 415 0.32 -27.01 -20.00
C LEU A 415 -0.45 -28.29 -20.35
N ASP A 416 -1.18 -28.85 -19.37
CA ASP A 416 -2.04 -29.99 -19.59
C ASP A 416 -3.25 -29.56 -20.45
N PRO A 417 -3.41 -30.05 -21.69
CA PRO A 417 -4.49 -29.64 -22.58
C PRO A 417 -5.87 -30.09 -22.09
N GLN A 418 -5.97 -31.04 -21.15
CA GLN A 418 -7.24 -31.45 -20.54
C GLN A 418 -7.73 -30.45 -19.49
N VAL A 419 -6.79 -29.75 -18.84
CA VAL A 419 -7.08 -28.72 -17.84
C VAL A 419 -7.15 -27.35 -18.51
N PHE A 420 -6.18 -27.06 -19.38
CA PHE A 420 -5.96 -25.77 -19.99
C PHE A 420 -6.38 -25.75 -21.47
N ASP A 421 -7.68 -25.89 -21.71
CA ASP A 421 -8.24 -25.95 -23.07
C ASP A 421 -8.35 -24.55 -23.73
N LEU A 422 -7.34 -24.22 -24.52
CA LEU A 422 -7.31 -23.03 -25.38
C LEU A 422 -8.20 -23.17 -26.63
N THR A 423 -8.56 -24.38 -27.05
CA THR A 423 -9.21 -24.63 -28.35
C THR A 423 -10.66 -24.16 -28.40
N SER A 424 -11.30 -24.01 -27.23
CA SER A 424 -12.67 -23.55 -27.05
C SER A 424 -12.80 -22.07 -26.69
N LEU A 425 -11.70 -21.30 -26.68
CA LEU A 425 -11.76 -19.87 -26.42
C LEU A 425 -12.56 -19.13 -27.48
N ASP A 426 -13.33 -18.15 -27.01
CA ASP A 426 -14.09 -17.19 -27.80
C ASP A 426 -13.39 -15.82 -27.85
N ALA A 427 -12.68 -15.44 -26.79
CA ALA A 427 -11.97 -14.16 -26.72
C ALA A 427 -10.70 -14.24 -25.86
N VAL A 428 -9.81 -13.26 -26.08
CA VAL A 428 -8.63 -13.04 -25.24
C VAL A 428 -8.57 -11.58 -24.78
N VAL A 429 -8.28 -11.38 -23.51
CA VAL A 429 -8.10 -10.08 -22.86
C VAL A 429 -6.68 -10.01 -22.35
N GLY A 430 -5.93 -9.00 -22.77
CA GLY A 430 -4.59 -8.73 -22.29
C GLY A 430 -4.57 -7.57 -21.30
N VAL A 431 -3.82 -7.72 -20.20
CA VAL A 431 -3.63 -6.69 -19.18
C VAL A 431 -2.16 -6.35 -18.93
N ALA A 432 -1.92 -5.38 -18.07
CA ALA A 432 -0.59 -4.91 -17.64
C ALA A 432 0.20 -4.09 -18.69
N GLY A 433 1.37 -3.63 -18.24
CA GLY A 433 2.11 -2.54 -18.88
C GLY A 433 2.63 -2.83 -20.28
N THR A 434 3.03 -4.08 -20.56
CA THR A 434 3.50 -4.46 -21.90
C THR A 434 2.37 -4.36 -22.92
N ILE A 435 1.21 -4.92 -22.59
CA ILE A 435 0.06 -5.00 -23.50
C ILE A 435 -0.49 -3.61 -23.77
N THR A 436 -0.72 -2.82 -22.72
CA THR A 436 -1.18 -1.42 -22.84
C THR A 436 -0.23 -0.55 -23.67
N THR A 437 1.10 -0.73 -23.53
CA THR A 437 2.10 0.01 -24.32
C THR A 437 2.08 -0.41 -25.80
N ILE A 438 1.94 -1.71 -26.10
CA ILE A 438 1.84 -2.19 -27.48
C ILE A 438 0.53 -1.72 -28.12
N THR A 439 -0.57 -1.69 -27.37
CA THR A 439 -1.86 -1.16 -27.83
C THR A 439 -1.77 0.34 -28.14
N ALA A 440 -1.13 1.14 -27.28
CA ALA A 440 -0.88 2.56 -27.55
C ALA A 440 -0.10 2.77 -28.86
N ALA A 441 0.95 1.97 -29.08
CA ALA A 441 1.72 2.01 -30.31
C ALA A 441 0.89 1.58 -31.53
N ALA A 442 0.06 0.54 -31.40
CA ALA A 442 -0.77 0.04 -32.48
C ALA A 442 -1.86 1.04 -32.90
N LEU A 443 -2.36 1.84 -31.95
CA LEU A 443 -3.27 2.96 -32.15
C LEU A 443 -2.58 4.22 -32.69
N GLY A 444 -1.25 4.28 -32.69
CA GLY A 444 -0.48 5.43 -33.15
C GLY A 444 -0.60 6.65 -32.23
N LEU A 445 -0.78 6.43 -30.93
CA LEU A 445 -0.88 7.52 -29.95
C LEU A 445 0.45 8.27 -29.83
N GLU A 446 0.41 9.59 -29.63
CA GLU A 446 1.61 10.39 -29.36
C GLU A 446 1.99 10.37 -27.86
N ALA A 447 1.01 10.20 -26.98
CA ALA A 447 1.15 10.14 -25.53
C ALA A 447 0.28 9.02 -24.96
N TYR A 448 0.57 8.58 -23.73
CA TYR A 448 -0.21 7.52 -23.08
C TYR A 448 -1.62 8.04 -22.75
N ASP A 449 -2.65 7.37 -23.28
CA ASP A 449 -4.05 7.69 -23.05
C ASP A 449 -4.79 6.41 -22.62
N SER A 450 -5.07 6.29 -21.33
CA SER A 450 -5.74 5.11 -20.77
C SER A 450 -7.17 4.94 -21.28
N GLU A 451 -7.88 6.02 -21.59
CA GLU A 451 -9.26 5.93 -22.09
C GLU A 451 -9.29 5.41 -23.52
N ALA A 452 -8.33 5.81 -24.35
CA ALA A 452 -8.18 5.29 -25.71
C ALA A 452 -7.67 3.83 -25.73
N ILE A 453 -6.92 3.39 -24.73
CA ILE A 453 -6.35 2.04 -24.65
C ILE A 453 -7.36 1.04 -24.08
N HIS A 454 -8.11 1.43 -23.04
CA HIS A 454 -9.02 0.52 -22.34
C HIS A 454 -10.19 0.06 -23.23
N GLY A 455 -10.45 -1.24 -23.24
CA GLY A 455 -11.54 -1.85 -24.00
C GLY A 455 -11.26 -1.97 -25.50
N THR A 456 -10.14 -1.43 -25.98
CA THR A 456 -9.77 -1.49 -27.39
C THR A 456 -9.53 -2.93 -27.82
N GLU A 457 -10.19 -3.31 -28.91
CA GLU A 457 -10.04 -4.60 -29.56
C GLU A 457 -9.29 -4.43 -30.89
N LEU A 458 -8.16 -5.13 -31.03
CA LEU A 458 -7.30 -5.05 -32.21
C LEU A 458 -7.10 -6.43 -32.84
N ASP A 459 -6.94 -6.45 -34.16
CA ASP A 459 -6.52 -7.63 -34.90
C ASP A 459 -5.17 -8.14 -34.37
N ILE A 460 -5.07 -9.46 -34.17
CA ILE A 460 -3.84 -10.10 -33.71
C ILE A 460 -2.67 -9.81 -34.65
N ASP A 461 -2.90 -9.76 -35.97
CA ASP A 461 -1.84 -9.42 -36.93
C ASP A 461 -1.33 -8.00 -36.73
N ARG A 462 -2.21 -7.02 -36.45
CA ARG A 462 -1.81 -5.64 -36.14
C ARG A 462 -0.97 -5.57 -34.87
N ILE A 463 -1.36 -6.31 -33.82
CA ILE A 463 -0.61 -6.38 -32.56
C ILE A 463 0.76 -7.01 -32.81
N VAL A 464 0.83 -8.12 -33.53
CA VAL A 464 2.07 -8.83 -33.87
C VAL A 464 3.01 -7.94 -34.68
N ASP A 465 2.51 -7.24 -35.70
CA ASP A 465 3.30 -6.33 -36.52
C ASP A 465 3.86 -5.17 -35.68
N THR A 466 3.04 -4.61 -34.78
CA THR A 466 3.46 -3.56 -33.85
C THR A 466 4.52 -4.05 -32.87
N ALA A 467 4.33 -5.24 -32.30
CA ALA A 467 5.30 -5.89 -31.43
C ALA A 467 6.64 -6.12 -32.16
N ASN A 468 6.61 -6.62 -33.39
CA ASN A 468 7.80 -6.82 -34.22
C ASN A 468 8.53 -5.49 -34.51
N SER A 469 7.80 -4.40 -34.74
CA SER A 469 8.39 -3.07 -34.87
C SER A 469 9.12 -2.64 -33.60
N ILE A 470 8.47 -2.77 -32.43
CA ILE A 470 9.07 -2.41 -31.13
C ILE A 470 10.29 -3.27 -30.83
N ILE A 471 10.26 -4.56 -31.15
CA ILE A 471 11.41 -5.48 -30.97
C ILE A 471 12.61 -4.98 -31.79
N ALA A 472 12.39 -4.51 -33.03
CA ALA A 472 13.44 -4.04 -33.92
C ALA A 472 13.99 -2.64 -33.57
N GLU A 473 13.27 -1.87 -32.76
CA GLU A 473 13.73 -0.55 -32.29
C GLU A 473 14.84 -0.65 -31.25
N THR A 474 15.76 0.32 -31.31
CA THR A 474 16.73 0.57 -30.23
C THR A 474 16.06 1.19 -29.00
N THR A 475 16.71 1.13 -27.84
CA THR A 475 16.34 1.84 -26.61
C THR A 475 16.13 3.33 -26.88
N GLN A 476 16.99 3.95 -27.71
CA GLN A 476 16.88 5.37 -28.05
C GLN A 476 15.62 5.67 -28.87
N GLN A 477 15.27 4.81 -29.83
CA GLN A 477 14.05 4.98 -30.63
C GLN A 477 12.80 4.77 -29.76
N ARG A 478 12.82 3.72 -28.93
CA ARG A 478 11.76 3.44 -27.96
C ARG A 478 11.50 4.60 -27.00
N ALA A 479 12.57 5.24 -26.51
CA ALA A 479 12.51 6.40 -25.64
C ALA A 479 11.88 7.65 -26.30
N ALA A 480 11.83 7.69 -27.64
CA ALA A 480 11.22 8.81 -28.37
C ALA A 480 9.69 8.70 -28.44
N HIS A 481 9.10 7.55 -28.10
CA HIS A 481 7.65 7.38 -28.06
C HIS A 481 7.07 7.98 -26.77
N GLY A 482 6.23 9.02 -26.90
CA GLY A 482 5.68 9.74 -25.74
C GLY A 482 4.72 8.91 -24.87
N PHE A 483 4.20 7.80 -25.38
CA PHE A 483 3.41 6.83 -24.59
C PHE A 483 4.28 5.84 -23.79
N MET A 484 5.59 5.77 -24.04
CA MET A 484 6.46 4.78 -23.42
C MET A 484 7.06 5.30 -22.11
N HIS A 485 6.67 4.68 -20.99
CA HIS A 485 7.25 5.01 -19.69
C HIS A 485 8.75 4.63 -19.64
N GLU A 486 9.60 5.51 -19.09
CA GLU A 486 11.06 5.33 -19.03
C GLU A 486 11.51 3.96 -18.52
N GLY A 487 10.89 3.50 -17.42
CA GLY A 487 11.17 2.22 -16.80
C GLY A 487 10.74 0.97 -17.59
N ARG A 488 10.15 1.12 -18.78
CA ARG A 488 9.78 0.02 -19.68
C ARG A 488 10.67 -0.09 -20.92
N ILE A 489 11.45 0.94 -21.24
CA ILE A 489 12.16 1.08 -22.53
C ILE A 489 13.10 -0.12 -22.80
N ASP A 490 13.82 -0.57 -21.77
CA ASP A 490 14.76 -1.69 -21.83
C ASP A 490 14.06 -3.05 -21.96
N VAL A 491 12.95 -3.24 -21.24
CA VAL A 491 12.28 -4.55 -21.12
C VAL A 491 11.12 -4.78 -22.09
N ILE A 492 10.59 -3.74 -22.75
CA ILE A 492 9.41 -3.85 -23.62
C ILE A 492 9.64 -4.80 -24.80
N GLY A 493 10.87 -4.91 -25.32
CA GLY A 493 11.20 -5.85 -26.40
C GLY A 493 10.97 -7.31 -26.00
N ALA A 494 11.34 -7.70 -24.78
CA ALA A 494 11.06 -9.04 -24.26
C ALA A 494 9.54 -9.27 -24.10
N GLY A 495 8.83 -8.28 -23.56
CA GLY A 495 7.37 -8.34 -23.44
C GLY A 495 6.66 -8.46 -24.79
N ALA A 496 7.14 -7.75 -25.81
CA ALA A 496 6.61 -7.82 -27.17
C ALA A 496 6.80 -9.21 -27.79
N ILE A 497 7.93 -9.88 -27.56
CA ILE A 497 8.16 -11.27 -27.99
C ILE A 497 7.11 -12.19 -27.35
N ILE A 498 6.94 -12.09 -26.03
CA ILE A 498 6.01 -12.93 -25.26
C ILE A 498 4.58 -12.73 -25.77
N TRP A 499 4.13 -11.48 -25.85
CA TRP A 499 2.73 -11.16 -26.23
C TRP A 499 2.40 -11.60 -27.66
N ALA A 500 3.28 -11.29 -28.61
CA ALA A 500 3.08 -11.66 -30.02
C ALA A 500 2.99 -13.19 -30.20
N GLN A 501 3.90 -13.94 -29.57
CA GLN A 501 3.90 -15.39 -29.67
C GLN A 501 2.69 -16.03 -28.97
N LEU A 502 2.30 -15.51 -27.81
CA LEU A 502 1.15 -16.02 -27.07
C LEU A 502 -0.15 -15.82 -27.85
N LEU A 503 -0.36 -14.65 -28.46
CA LEU A 503 -1.52 -14.41 -29.32
C LEU A 503 -1.52 -15.31 -30.57
N GLN A 504 -0.36 -15.49 -31.21
CA GLN A 504 -0.24 -16.42 -32.33
C GLN A 504 -0.57 -17.86 -31.91
N HIS A 505 -0.13 -18.29 -30.73
CA HIS A 505 -0.44 -19.61 -30.18
C HIS A 505 -1.94 -19.78 -29.91
N ILE A 506 -2.61 -18.80 -29.30
CA ILE A 506 -4.06 -18.81 -29.08
C ILE A 506 -4.83 -18.85 -30.40
N ARG A 507 -4.43 -18.03 -31.38
CA ARG A 507 -5.04 -18.04 -32.72
C ARG A 507 -4.91 -19.40 -33.40
N GLN A 508 -3.74 -20.04 -33.30
CA GLN A 508 -3.50 -21.38 -33.85
C GLN A 508 -4.34 -22.44 -33.12
N ALA A 509 -4.32 -22.45 -31.79
CA ALA A 509 -5.08 -23.41 -30.97
C ALA A 509 -6.59 -23.33 -31.21
N THR A 510 -7.11 -22.13 -31.48
CA THR A 510 -8.52 -21.89 -31.78
C THR A 510 -8.88 -22.07 -33.26
N ASN A 511 -7.95 -22.55 -34.10
CA ASN A 511 -8.11 -22.66 -35.56
C ASN A 511 -8.60 -21.36 -36.21
N GLY A 512 -8.09 -20.22 -35.75
CA GLY A 512 -8.45 -18.90 -36.26
C GLY A 512 -9.81 -18.39 -35.80
N ARG A 513 -10.45 -19.00 -34.80
CA ARG A 513 -11.67 -18.44 -34.19
C ARG A 513 -11.38 -17.13 -33.47
N VAL A 514 -10.32 -17.09 -32.67
CA VAL A 514 -9.85 -15.87 -32.01
C VAL A 514 -8.88 -15.15 -32.95
N THR A 515 -9.35 -14.04 -33.52
CA THR A 515 -8.60 -13.21 -34.48
C THR A 515 -8.20 -11.85 -33.92
N THR A 516 -8.82 -11.45 -32.81
CA THR A 516 -8.64 -10.17 -32.14
C THR A 516 -8.24 -10.37 -30.68
N ALA A 517 -7.71 -9.32 -30.05
CA ALA A 517 -7.44 -9.27 -28.62
C ALA A 517 -7.92 -7.94 -28.02
N ILE A 518 -8.50 -8.01 -26.83
CA ILE A 518 -9.02 -6.86 -26.08
C ILE A 518 -7.94 -6.42 -25.09
N THR A 519 -7.70 -5.12 -24.97
CA THR A 519 -6.80 -4.56 -23.94
C THR A 519 -7.60 -4.04 -22.76
N SER A 520 -7.17 -4.35 -21.54
CA SER A 520 -7.75 -3.78 -20.32
C SER A 520 -6.71 -3.04 -19.46
N GLU A 521 -7.07 -1.84 -19.01
CA GLU A 521 -6.36 -1.07 -17.97
C GLU A 521 -6.71 -1.54 -16.56
N LYS A 522 -7.72 -2.41 -16.44
CA LYS A 522 -8.19 -3.00 -15.19
C LYS A 522 -7.56 -4.38 -15.03
N ASP A 523 -6.86 -4.57 -13.92
CA ASP A 523 -6.00 -5.73 -13.68
C ASP A 523 -6.04 -6.19 -12.21
N ILE A 524 -5.00 -6.88 -11.74
CA ILE A 524 -4.85 -7.33 -10.35
C ILE A 524 -5.20 -6.24 -9.32
N LEU A 525 -4.82 -4.99 -9.59
CA LEU A 525 -4.98 -3.89 -8.64
C LEU A 525 -6.46 -3.58 -8.40
N ASP A 526 -7.25 -3.63 -9.47
CA ASP A 526 -8.71 -3.51 -9.44
C ASP A 526 -9.36 -4.73 -8.78
N GLY A 527 -8.83 -5.94 -9.03
CA GLY A 527 -9.24 -7.16 -8.33
C GLY A 527 -9.03 -7.11 -6.81
N ILE A 528 -7.89 -6.59 -6.37
CA ILE A 528 -7.58 -6.39 -4.94
C ILE A 528 -8.57 -5.39 -4.33
N ALA A 529 -8.84 -4.27 -5.00
CA ALA A 529 -9.79 -3.28 -4.52
C ALA A 529 -11.21 -3.86 -4.42
N LEU A 530 -11.66 -4.60 -5.45
CA LEU A 530 -12.94 -5.29 -5.44
C LEU A 530 -13.05 -6.32 -4.31
N SER A 531 -11.95 -7.01 -3.97
CA SER A 531 -11.92 -7.96 -2.84
C SER A 531 -12.12 -7.31 -1.47
N LEU A 532 -11.89 -6.00 -1.35
CA LEU A 532 -12.10 -5.21 -0.13
C LEU A 532 -13.46 -4.51 -0.11
N LEU A 533 -14.07 -4.27 -1.27
CA LEU A 533 -15.35 -3.57 -1.40
C LEU A 533 -16.57 -4.50 -1.45
N ARG A 534 -16.35 -5.81 -1.60
CA ARG A 534 -17.40 -6.83 -1.68
C ARG A 534 -17.74 -7.46 -0.33
#